data_AF-A0A4Q3C7R9-F1
#
_entry.id   AF-A0A4Q3C7R9-F1
#
_cell.length_a   1.000
_cell.length_b   1.000
_cell.length_c   1.000
_cell.angle_alpha   90.00
_cell.angle_beta   90.00
_cell.angle_gamma   90.00
#
_symmetry.space_group_name_H-M   'P 1'
#
loop_
_entity.id
_entity.type
_entity.pdbx_description
1 polymer ?
#
loop_
_entity_poly.entity_id
_entity_poly.type
_entity_poly.pdbx_seq_one_letter_code
_entity_poly.pdbx_strand_id
1 'polypeptide(L)'
;FLTQTQSDRIETLEHEHSFHSQKAQAAETIARYNFINDVLYDTVHTPETAHEETFSNKLDHVLTHKIFGFVIFLGILLFIFQSIFAWSAYPMDLIETLFVWAEDGLRNVLPAGPLTSLLIDGVLAGLSGVLVFIPQIAILFVFISILEDTGYMARVTFMMDKLMRKVGLSGKSVVPLIGGFACAVPSIMGTRTIENWKDRMITIMVTPLVACSARLPVYTLLIALVVPDKNVWWIFNLQGLVLTGMYIFSLVSAVVVAFVFKFLLKRYLGQLLKNEVDLKIQAGSTVAFEARKALLNCDYLNSQLVRSCSTAHGKPLVVDSSSYV
;
A
#
# COMPACT_ATOMS: atom_id res chain seq x y z
N PHE A 1 25.57 10.79 -21.25
CA PHE A 1 24.48 11.70 -21.64
C PHE A 1 25.11 12.92 -22.31
N LEU A 2 24.47 13.45 -23.35
CA LEU A 2 25.04 14.35 -24.38
C LEU A 2 26.00 15.42 -23.86
N THR A 3 27.09 15.67 -24.59
CA THR A 3 28.06 16.74 -24.30
C THR A 3 27.39 18.11 -24.52
N GLN A 4 27.78 19.15 -23.75
CA GLN A 4 27.18 20.49 -23.81
C GLN A 4 27.06 21.05 -25.25
N THR A 5 28.12 20.87 -26.04
CA THR A 5 28.18 21.27 -27.46
C THR A 5 27.25 20.48 -28.38
N GLN A 6 26.86 19.25 -28.02
CA GLN A 6 25.87 18.47 -28.75
C GLN A 6 24.44 18.89 -28.38
N SER A 7 24.19 19.21 -27.11
CA SER A 7 22.90 19.76 -26.68
C SER A 7 22.61 21.11 -27.33
N ASP A 8 23.60 22.01 -27.38
CA ASP A 8 23.44 23.34 -28.00
C ASP A 8 23.20 23.24 -29.52
N ARG A 9 23.82 22.26 -30.19
CA ARG A 9 23.57 21.97 -31.63
C ARG A 9 22.17 21.41 -31.87
N ILE A 10 21.65 20.59 -30.95
CA ILE A 10 20.31 20.04 -31.07
C ILE A 10 19.26 21.14 -30.85
N GLU A 11 19.45 22.01 -29.86
CA GLU A 11 18.54 23.13 -29.59
C GLU A 11 18.51 24.15 -30.75
N THR A 12 19.66 24.44 -31.38
CA THR A 12 19.70 25.29 -32.58
C THR A 12 18.99 24.64 -33.77
N LEU A 13 19.15 23.33 -33.99
CA LEU A 13 18.45 22.59 -35.05
C LEU A 13 16.94 22.47 -34.78
N GLU A 14 16.52 22.33 -33.52
CA GLU A 14 15.10 22.34 -33.13
C GLU A 14 14.46 23.70 -33.43
N HIS A 15 15.17 24.80 -33.20
CA HIS A 15 14.71 26.15 -33.47
C HIS A 15 14.68 26.47 -34.98
N GLU A 16 15.66 26.00 -35.74
CA GLU A 16 15.76 26.20 -37.19
C GLU A 16 14.67 25.43 -37.96
N HIS A 17 14.34 24.22 -37.51
CA HIS A 17 13.31 23.37 -38.13
C HIS A 17 11.94 23.42 -37.45
N SER A 18 11.74 24.29 -36.45
CA SER A 18 10.48 24.42 -35.69
C SER A 18 9.96 23.09 -35.13
N PHE A 19 10.88 22.22 -34.68
CA PHE A 19 10.54 20.88 -34.22
C PHE A 19 10.10 20.92 -32.75
N HIS A 20 8.78 20.94 -32.54
CA HIS A 20 8.21 20.89 -31.19
C HIS A 20 8.03 19.44 -30.73
N SER A 21 8.98 18.94 -29.94
CA SER A 21 8.97 17.57 -29.38
C SER A 21 7.63 17.15 -28.77
N GLN A 22 6.97 18.03 -28.00
CA GLN A 22 5.64 17.75 -27.42
C GLN A 22 4.52 17.57 -28.46
N LYS A 23 4.53 18.34 -29.54
CA LYS A 23 3.51 18.22 -30.61
C LYS A 23 3.74 16.95 -31.43
N ALA A 24 4.99 16.62 -31.71
CA ALA A 24 5.37 15.38 -32.39
C ALA A 24 4.98 14.14 -31.55
N GLN A 25 5.25 14.15 -30.24
CA GLN A 25 4.83 13.08 -29.33
C GLN A 25 3.31 12.94 -29.23
N ALA A 26 2.57 14.07 -29.19
CA ALA A 26 1.10 14.03 -29.19
C ALA A 26 0.56 13.45 -30.50
N ALA A 27 1.11 13.85 -31.66
CA ALA A 27 0.71 13.34 -32.97
C ALA A 27 1.02 11.84 -33.12
N GLU A 28 2.19 11.39 -32.66
CA GLU A 28 2.55 9.97 -32.63
C GLU A 28 1.59 9.17 -31.72
N THR A 29 1.26 9.69 -30.54
CA THR A 29 0.34 9.04 -29.61
C THR A 29 -1.05 8.88 -30.22
N ILE A 30 -1.55 9.91 -30.91
CA ILE A 30 -2.83 9.88 -31.62
C ILE A 30 -2.78 8.83 -32.76
N ALA A 31 -1.70 8.81 -33.55
CA ALA A 31 -1.54 7.84 -34.63
C ALA A 31 -1.52 6.38 -34.11
N ARG A 32 -0.84 6.12 -32.99
CA ARG A 32 -0.85 4.80 -32.33
C ARG A 32 -2.24 4.42 -31.84
N TYR A 33 -2.98 5.36 -31.25
CA TYR A 33 -4.35 5.13 -30.79
C TYR A 33 -5.30 4.80 -31.96
N ASN A 34 -5.16 5.51 -33.08
CA ASN A 34 -5.95 5.25 -34.28
C ASN A 34 -5.64 3.87 -34.86
N PHE A 35 -4.36 3.50 -34.97
CA PHE A 35 -3.96 2.16 -35.42
C PHE A 35 -4.53 1.06 -34.51
N ILE A 36 -4.47 1.24 -33.18
CA ILE A 36 -5.03 0.29 -32.22
C ILE A 36 -6.56 0.20 -32.38
N ASN A 37 -7.24 1.33 -32.57
CA ASN A 37 -8.68 1.36 -32.80
C ASN A 37 -9.07 0.65 -34.11
N ASP A 38 -8.34 0.89 -35.20
CA ASP A 38 -8.59 0.23 -36.49
C ASP A 38 -8.42 -1.30 -36.37
N VAL A 39 -7.34 -1.74 -35.72
CA VAL A 39 -7.13 -3.16 -35.42
C VAL A 39 -8.22 -3.71 -34.50
N LEU A 40 -8.64 -2.96 -33.47
CA LEU A 40 -9.74 -3.36 -32.60
C LEU A 40 -11.06 -3.52 -33.36
N TYR A 41 -11.39 -2.60 -34.28
CA TYR A 41 -12.59 -2.68 -35.10
C TYR A 41 -12.59 -3.89 -36.04
N ASP A 42 -11.43 -4.23 -36.61
CA ASP A 42 -11.29 -5.40 -37.50
C ASP A 42 -11.27 -6.73 -36.74
N THR A 43 -10.75 -6.76 -35.50
CA THR A 43 -10.51 -8.01 -34.78
C THR A 43 -11.58 -8.31 -33.72
N VAL A 44 -12.23 -7.29 -33.17
CA VAL A 44 -13.23 -7.43 -32.10
C VAL A 44 -14.62 -7.24 -32.67
N HIS A 45 -15.23 -8.35 -33.10
CA HIS A 45 -16.66 -8.40 -33.34
C HIS A 45 -17.39 -8.56 -32.01
N THR A 46 -17.91 -7.45 -31.46
CA THR A 46 -18.91 -7.54 -30.39
C THR A 46 -20.23 -8.03 -30.99
N PRO A 47 -20.77 -9.18 -30.54
CA PRO A 47 -22.07 -9.63 -31.03
C PRO A 47 -23.14 -8.60 -30.67
N GLU A 48 -24.02 -8.25 -31.62
CA GLU A 48 -25.17 -7.35 -31.43
C GLU A 48 -26.15 -7.82 -30.34
N THR A 49 -26.00 -9.05 -29.86
CA THR A 49 -26.74 -9.62 -28.72
C THR A 49 -26.21 -9.13 -27.36
N ALA A 50 -25.85 -7.85 -27.25
CA ALA A 50 -25.46 -7.22 -25.98
C ALA A 50 -26.66 -6.98 -25.02
N HIS A 51 -27.86 -7.46 -25.38
CA HIS A 51 -29.08 -7.34 -24.58
C HIS A 51 -29.38 -8.56 -23.71
N GLU A 52 -28.67 -9.67 -23.85
CA GLU A 52 -28.65 -10.65 -22.78
C GLU A 52 -27.68 -10.14 -21.71
N GLU A 53 -28.23 -9.34 -20.80
CA GLU A 53 -27.63 -9.02 -19.51
C GLU A 53 -26.91 -10.27 -18.99
N THR A 54 -25.59 -10.31 -19.18
CA THR A 54 -24.75 -11.39 -18.64
C THR A 54 -25.07 -11.51 -17.16
N PHE A 55 -25.05 -12.72 -16.60
CA PHE A 55 -25.31 -12.92 -15.17
C PHE A 55 -24.49 -11.95 -14.29
N SER A 56 -23.30 -11.56 -14.76
CA SER A 56 -22.46 -10.50 -14.19
C SER A 56 -23.09 -9.10 -14.17
N ASN A 57 -23.78 -8.66 -15.22
CA ASN A 57 -24.42 -7.33 -15.31
C ASN A 57 -25.66 -7.21 -14.40
N LYS A 58 -26.49 -8.27 -14.35
CA LYS A 58 -27.62 -8.34 -13.39
C LYS A 58 -27.13 -8.32 -11.94
N LEU A 59 -26.05 -9.05 -11.66
CA LEU A 59 -25.42 -9.05 -10.35
C LEU A 59 -24.83 -7.68 -10.03
N ASP A 60 -24.17 -7.02 -10.99
CA ASP A 60 -23.64 -5.66 -10.81
C ASP A 60 -24.75 -4.64 -10.53
N HIS A 61 -25.93 -4.75 -11.14
CA HIS A 61 -27.05 -3.83 -10.86
C HIS A 61 -27.58 -3.96 -9.42
N VAL A 62 -27.68 -5.19 -8.91
CA VAL A 62 -28.10 -5.46 -7.52
C VAL A 62 -27.00 -5.05 -6.54
N LEU A 63 -25.73 -5.31 -6.88
CA LEU A 63 -24.57 -4.99 -6.04
C LEU A 63 -24.24 -3.49 -5.99
N THR A 64 -24.56 -2.72 -7.03
CA THR A 64 -24.24 -1.28 -7.09
C THR A 64 -25.38 -0.36 -6.63
N HIS A 65 -26.55 -0.91 -6.32
CA HIS A 65 -27.66 -0.11 -5.80
C HIS A 65 -27.26 0.55 -4.46
N LYS A 66 -27.51 1.85 -4.32
CA LYS A 66 -26.98 2.73 -3.26
C LYS A 66 -27.26 2.25 -1.82
N ILE A 67 -28.34 1.50 -1.60
CA ILE A 67 -28.72 0.92 -0.30
C ILE A 67 -28.48 -0.60 -0.29
N PHE A 68 -29.02 -1.36 -1.26
CA PHE A 68 -28.87 -2.82 -1.30
C PHE A 68 -27.41 -3.28 -1.39
N GLY A 69 -26.53 -2.56 -2.09
CA GLY A 69 -25.12 -2.92 -2.14
C GLY A 69 -24.43 -2.83 -0.77
N PHE A 70 -24.80 -1.85 0.07
CA PHE A 70 -24.27 -1.77 1.45
C PHE A 70 -24.84 -2.88 2.33
N VAL A 71 -26.12 -3.21 2.20
CA VAL A 71 -26.75 -4.32 2.94
C VAL A 71 -26.14 -5.66 2.57
N ILE A 72 -25.94 -5.91 1.27
CA ILE A 72 -25.30 -7.13 0.77
C ILE A 72 -23.84 -7.20 1.24
N PHE A 73 -23.10 -6.10 1.18
CA PHE A 73 -21.74 -6.04 1.71
C PHE A 73 -21.69 -6.40 3.20
N LEU A 74 -22.54 -5.78 4.01
CA LEU A 74 -22.61 -6.06 5.44
C LEU A 74 -23.03 -7.52 5.69
N GLY A 75 -23.94 -8.05 4.88
CA GLY A 75 -24.40 -9.44 4.93
C GLY A 75 -23.30 -10.44 4.59
N ILE A 76 -22.50 -10.18 3.54
CA ILE A 76 -21.35 -11.02 3.18
C ILE A 76 -20.29 -10.96 4.28
N LEU A 77 -20.00 -9.76 4.82
CA LEU A 77 -19.04 -9.61 5.91
C LEU A 77 -19.50 -10.38 7.16
N LEU A 78 -20.79 -10.28 7.51
CA LEU A 78 -21.40 -11.00 8.62
C LEU A 78 -21.37 -12.51 8.38
N PHE A 79 -21.69 -12.96 7.17
CA PHE A 79 -21.61 -14.37 6.78
C PHE A 79 -20.19 -14.91 6.94
N ILE A 80 -19.18 -14.17 6.46
CA ILE A 80 -17.78 -14.55 6.61
C ILE A 80 -17.39 -14.64 8.09
N PHE A 81 -17.76 -13.66 8.94
CA PHE A 81 -17.46 -13.78 10.37
C PHE A 81 -18.17 -14.96 11.03
N GLN A 82 -19.45 -15.17 10.73
CA GLN A 82 -20.21 -16.30 11.25
C GLN A 82 -19.58 -17.62 10.81
N SER A 83 -19.24 -17.78 9.53
CA SER A 83 -18.55 -18.96 9.03
C SER A 83 -17.18 -19.15 9.68
N ILE A 84 -16.38 -18.09 9.84
CA ILE A 84 -15.07 -18.19 10.49
C ILE A 84 -15.23 -18.72 11.91
N PHE A 85 -16.10 -18.16 12.75
CA PHE A 85 -16.22 -18.60 14.15
C PHE A 85 -16.98 -19.92 14.31
N ALA A 86 -18.09 -20.11 13.60
CA ALA A 86 -18.93 -21.30 13.74
C ALA A 86 -18.27 -22.53 13.10
N TRP A 87 -17.64 -22.38 11.94
CA TRP A 87 -17.01 -23.51 11.26
C TRP A 87 -15.59 -23.78 11.76
N SER A 88 -14.85 -22.78 12.28
CA SER A 88 -13.54 -23.04 12.88
C SER A 88 -13.65 -23.73 14.23
N ALA A 89 -14.76 -23.58 14.97
CA ALA A 89 -14.92 -24.22 16.28
C ALA A 89 -14.77 -25.74 16.22
N TYR A 90 -15.28 -26.39 15.18
CA TYR A 90 -15.18 -27.85 15.01
C TYR A 90 -13.73 -28.36 14.88
N PRO A 91 -12.89 -27.87 13.93
CA PRO A 91 -11.49 -28.28 13.84
C PRO A 91 -10.65 -27.79 15.03
N MET A 92 -11.01 -26.67 15.68
CA MET A 92 -10.35 -26.22 16.91
C MET A 92 -10.50 -27.24 18.03
N ASP A 93 -11.73 -27.66 18.31
CA ASP A 93 -12.05 -28.63 19.38
C ASP A 93 -11.43 -30.01 19.09
N LEU A 94 -11.37 -30.40 17.82
CA LEU A 94 -10.68 -31.62 17.40
C LEU A 94 -9.18 -31.55 17.70
N ILE A 95 -8.52 -30.44 17.38
CA ILE A 95 -7.09 -30.24 17.68
C ILE A 95 -6.89 -30.25 19.20
N GLU A 96 -7.70 -29.52 19.96
CA GLU A 96 -7.61 -29.47 21.42
C GLU A 96 -7.76 -30.87 22.03
N THR A 97 -8.77 -31.63 21.61
CA THR A 97 -8.99 -33.01 22.08
C THR A 97 -7.83 -33.95 21.73
N LEU A 98 -7.28 -33.84 20.52
CA LEU A 98 -6.12 -34.65 20.11
C LEU A 98 -4.88 -34.34 20.96
N PHE A 99 -4.66 -33.07 21.29
CA PHE A 99 -3.56 -32.67 22.17
C PHE A 99 -3.78 -33.14 23.61
N VAL A 100 -4.99 -33.00 24.16
CA VAL A 100 -5.33 -33.53 25.50
C VAL A 100 -5.10 -35.04 25.56
N TRP A 101 -5.54 -35.79 24.54
CA TRP A 101 -5.30 -37.23 24.48
C TRP A 101 -3.81 -37.58 24.40
N ALA A 102 -3.03 -36.81 23.63
CA ALA A 102 -1.59 -36.99 23.54
C ALA A 102 -0.88 -36.65 24.87
N GLU A 103 -1.32 -35.60 25.57
CA GLU A 103 -0.82 -35.22 26.89
C GLU A 103 -1.08 -36.34 27.91
N ASP A 104 -2.31 -36.85 27.99
CA ASP A 104 -2.67 -37.96 28.89
C ASP A 104 -1.91 -39.25 28.55
N GLY A 105 -1.76 -39.57 27.26
CA GLY A 105 -0.94 -40.69 26.81
C GLY A 105 0.51 -40.57 27.26
N LEU A 106 1.08 -39.36 27.17
CA LEU A 106 2.47 -39.11 27.55
C LEU A 106 2.68 -39.11 29.07
N ARG A 107 1.68 -38.62 29.85
CA ARG A 107 1.67 -38.71 31.32
C ARG A 107 1.70 -40.15 31.83
N ASN A 108 1.11 -41.09 31.10
CA ASN A 108 1.10 -42.51 31.47
C ASN A 108 2.41 -43.24 31.14
N VAL A 109 3.21 -42.73 30.20
CA VAL A 109 4.47 -43.34 29.77
C VAL A 109 5.68 -42.74 30.49
N LEU A 110 5.65 -41.45 30.81
CA LEU A 110 6.76 -40.77 31.48
C LEU A 110 6.60 -40.79 33.02
N PRO A 111 7.68 -41.02 33.78
CA PRO A 111 7.66 -40.87 35.22
C PRO A 111 7.40 -39.42 35.63
N ALA A 112 6.74 -39.24 36.77
CA ALA A 112 6.48 -37.92 37.34
C ALA A 112 7.81 -37.21 37.66
N GLY A 113 8.03 -36.06 37.04
CA GLY A 113 9.23 -35.25 37.25
C GLY A 113 9.10 -33.85 36.66
N PRO A 114 9.95 -32.89 37.08
CA PRO A 114 9.89 -31.51 36.61
C PRO A 114 10.05 -31.36 35.09
N LEU A 115 10.85 -32.24 34.48
CA LEU A 115 11.04 -32.31 33.02
C LEU A 115 9.76 -32.76 32.29
N THR A 116 9.04 -33.72 32.85
CA THR A 116 7.78 -34.21 32.30
C THR A 116 6.71 -33.12 32.32
N SER A 117 6.57 -32.40 33.45
CA SER A 117 5.64 -31.26 33.54
C SER A 117 6.01 -30.11 32.60
N LEU A 118 7.30 -29.79 32.45
CA LEU A 118 7.72 -28.74 31.50
C LEU A 118 7.39 -29.11 30.05
N LEU A 119 7.53 -30.38 29.68
CA LEU A 119 7.25 -30.85 28.32
C LEU A 119 5.75 -30.93 28.03
N ILE A 120 4.96 -31.42 28.98
CA ILE A 120 3.51 -31.61 28.83
C ILE A 120 2.77 -30.28 29.06
N ASP A 121 2.87 -29.70 30.25
CA ASP A 121 2.15 -28.48 30.63
C ASP A 121 2.74 -27.21 30.01
N GLY A 122 4.00 -27.26 29.54
CA GLY A 122 4.68 -26.13 28.90
C GLY A 122 4.66 -26.21 27.37
N VAL A 123 5.35 -27.20 26.81
CA VAL A 123 5.58 -27.28 25.36
C VAL A 123 4.34 -27.78 24.62
N LEU A 124 3.75 -28.91 25.04
CA LEU A 124 2.58 -29.48 24.38
C LEU A 124 1.34 -28.58 24.52
N ALA A 125 1.04 -28.12 25.72
CA ALA A 125 -0.05 -27.16 25.95
C ALA A 125 0.19 -25.81 25.23
N GLY A 126 1.45 -25.37 25.11
CA GLY A 126 1.79 -24.18 24.33
C GLY A 126 1.59 -24.38 22.83
N LEU A 127 1.96 -25.55 22.30
CA LEU A 127 1.78 -25.92 20.89
C LEU A 127 0.30 -26.04 20.53
N SER A 128 -0.52 -26.65 21.39
CA SER A 128 -1.97 -26.76 21.16
C SER A 128 -2.59 -25.37 21.02
N GLY A 129 -2.23 -24.43 21.91
CA GLY A 129 -2.69 -23.04 21.85
C GLY A 129 -2.35 -22.34 20.53
N VAL A 130 -1.18 -22.58 19.93
CA VAL A 130 -0.80 -22.00 18.63
C VAL A 130 -1.52 -22.70 17.47
N LEU A 131 -1.63 -24.03 17.51
CA LEU A 131 -2.20 -24.85 16.43
C LEU A 131 -3.71 -24.64 16.28
N VAL A 132 -4.43 -24.36 17.37
CA VAL A 132 -5.87 -24.07 17.38
C VAL A 132 -6.21 -22.85 16.51
N PHE A 133 -5.27 -21.92 16.28
CA PHE A 133 -5.51 -20.76 15.40
C PHE A 133 -5.39 -21.06 13.90
N ILE A 134 -4.72 -22.16 13.51
CA ILE A 134 -4.47 -22.46 12.09
C ILE A 134 -5.77 -22.66 11.30
N PRO A 135 -6.76 -23.45 11.77
CA PRO A 135 -8.02 -23.61 11.05
C PRO A 135 -8.75 -22.29 10.81
N GLN A 136 -8.76 -21.38 11.80
CA GLN A 136 -9.42 -20.09 11.68
C GLN A 136 -8.79 -19.23 10.58
N ILE A 137 -7.46 -19.19 10.54
CA ILE A 137 -6.69 -18.43 9.56
C ILE A 137 -6.89 -19.02 8.16
N ALA A 138 -6.86 -20.35 8.03
CA ALA A 138 -7.07 -21.03 6.75
C ALA A 138 -8.44 -20.70 6.14
N ILE A 139 -9.52 -20.78 6.95
CA ILE A 139 -10.88 -20.44 6.50
C ILE A 139 -10.96 -18.97 6.07
N LEU A 140 -10.37 -18.06 6.85
CA LEU A 140 -10.31 -16.64 6.52
C LEU A 140 -9.61 -16.39 5.18
N PHE A 141 -8.48 -17.05 4.91
CA PHE A 141 -7.79 -16.92 3.62
C PHE A 141 -8.59 -17.49 2.45
N VAL A 142 -9.29 -18.62 2.64
CA VAL A 142 -10.18 -19.18 1.61
C VAL A 142 -11.25 -18.16 1.22
N PHE A 143 -11.93 -17.54 2.19
CA PHE A 143 -12.93 -16.52 1.90
C PHE A 143 -12.34 -15.27 1.26
N ILE A 144 -11.16 -14.82 1.68
CA ILE A 144 -10.49 -13.67 1.06
C ILE A 144 -10.14 -13.98 -0.40
N SER A 145 -9.58 -15.16 -0.68
CA SER A 145 -9.27 -15.59 -2.05
C SER A 145 -10.52 -15.63 -2.91
N ILE A 146 -11.64 -16.18 -2.41
CA ILE A 146 -12.91 -16.17 -3.12
C ILE A 146 -13.39 -14.73 -3.40
N LEU A 147 -13.26 -13.81 -2.44
CA LEU A 147 -13.63 -12.40 -2.63
C LEU A 147 -12.72 -11.64 -3.60
N GLU A 148 -11.45 -12.04 -3.69
CA GLU A 148 -10.48 -11.50 -4.63
C GLU A 148 -10.75 -12.02 -6.06
N ASP A 149 -10.91 -13.34 -6.22
CA ASP A 149 -11.16 -13.99 -7.52
C ASP A 149 -12.51 -13.57 -8.13
N THR A 150 -13.53 -13.33 -7.31
CA THR A 150 -14.83 -12.82 -7.77
C THR A 150 -14.82 -11.33 -8.13
N GLY A 151 -13.69 -10.63 -7.92
CA GLY A 151 -13.56 -9.19 -8.12
C GLY A 151 -14.45 -8.36 -7.19
N TYR A 152 -15.05 -8.95 -6.16
CA TYR A 152 -15.93 -8.25 -5.22
C TYR A 152 -15.17 -7.18 -4.44
N MET A 153 -13.90 -7.44 -4.09
CA MET A 153 -13.02 -6.46 -3.44
C MET A 153 -12.90 -5.15 -4.24
N ALA A 154 -12.75 -5.21 -5.57
CA ALA A 154 -12.71 -4.01 -6.40
C ALA A 154 -14.01 -3.21 -6.28
N ARG A 155 -15.18 -3.87 -6.40
CA ARG A 155 -16.50 -3.22 -6.28
C ARG A 155 -16.72 -2.56 -4.91
N VAL A 156 -16.35 -3.23 -3.82
CA VAL A 156 -16.46 -2.71 -2.45
C VAL A 156 -15.68 -1.41 -2.28
N THR A 157 -14.44 -1.35 -2.83
CA THR A 157 -13.63 -0.13 -2.73
C THR A 157 -14.30 1.06 -3.43
N PHE A 158 -14.92 0.85 -4.60
CA PHE A 158 -15.69 1.89 -5.28
C PHE A 158 -16.94 2.34 -4.51
N MET A 159 -17.68 1.41 -3.89
CA MET A 159 -18.86 1.76 -3.10
C MET A 159 -18.50 2.63 -1.88
N MET A 160 -17.44 2.25 -1.15
CA MET A 160 -17.01 2.97 0.04
C MET A 160 -16.39 4.33 -0.29
N ASP A 161 -15.72 4.48 -1.44
CA ASP A 161 -15.17 5.76 -1.88
C ASP A 161 -16.27 6.84 -2.01
N LYS A 162 -17.46 6.46 -2.50
CA LYS A 162 -18.62 7.35 -2.64
C LYS A 162 -19.16 7.88 -1.31
N LEU A 163 -19.13 7.08 -0.24
CA LEU A 163 -19.57 7.51 1.10
C LEU A 163 -18.58 8.52 1.69
N MET A 164 -17.30 8.28 1.46
CA MET A 164 -16.20 9.00 2.13
C MET A 164 -15.84 10.31 1.46
N ARG A 165 -16.13 10.43 0.16
CA ARG A 165 -16.07 11.72 -0.55
C ARG A 165 -17.00 12.77 0.05
N LYS A 166 -18.05 12.37 0.79
CA LYS A 166 -18.89 13.31 1.57
C LYS A 166 -18.20 13.85 2.83
N VAL A 167 -17.20 13.14 3.35
CA VAL A 167 -16.46 13.48 4.58
C VAL A 167 -15.14 14.19 4.27
N GLY A 168 -14.80 14.40 2.99
CA GLY A 168 -13.62 15.16 2.56
C GLY A 168 -12.29 14.42 2.69
N LEU A 169 -12.30 13.12 2.95
CA LEU A 169 -11.12 12.25 2.93
C LEU A 169 -11.03 11.46 1.61
N SER A 170 -9.82 11.05 1.22
CA SER A 170 -9.59 10.09 0.14
C SER A 170 -10.25 8.76 0.52
N GLY A 171 -11.40 8.45 -0.07
CA GLY A 171 -12.23 7.31 0.35
C GLY A 171 -11.54 5.96 0.26
N LYS A 172 -10.51 5.86 -0.60
CA LYS A 172 -9.58 4.73 -0.71
C LYS A 172 -8.87 4.37 0.61
N SER A 173 -8.64 5.32 1.52
CA SER A 173 -7.84 5.11 2.74
C SER A 173 -8.60 4.52 3.93
N VAL A 174 -9.93 4.56 3.89
CA VAL A 174 -10.75 4.20 5.05
C VAL A 174 -11.41 2.83 4.91
N VAL A 175 -11.59 2.32 3.69
CA VAL A 175 -11.98 0.91 3.47
C VAL A 175 -11.03 -0.03 4.22
N PRO A 176 -9.70 0.13 4.11
CA PRO A 176 -8.76 -0.68 4.86
C PRO A 176 -8.78 -0.35 6.36
N LEU A 177 -9.07 0.89 6.75
CA LEU A 177 -9.12 1.28 8.16
C LEU A 177 -10.29 0.64 8.90
N ILE A 178 -11.48 0.61 8.28
CA ILE A 178 -12.67 -0.07 8.82
C ILE A 178 -12.47 -1.59 8.79
N GLY A 179 -11.89 -2.12 7.70
CA GLY A 179 -11.48 -3.52 7.63
C GLY A 179 -10.50 -3.91 8.75
N GLY A 180 -9.67 -2.98 9.21
CA GLY A 180 -8.68 -3.21 10.26
C GLY A 180 -9.28 -3.63 11.60
N PHE A 181 -10.50 -3.14 11.91
CA PHE A 181 -11.27 -3.56 13.10
C PHE A 181 -11.69 -5.03 13.03
N ALA A 182 -11.92 -5.53 11.82
CA ALA A 182 -12.28 -6.92 11.57
C ALA A 182 -11.03 -7.82 11.59
N CYS A 183 -10.11 -7.58 10.65
CA CYS A 183 -8.86 -8.29 10.55
C CYS A 183 -7.78 -7.39 9.94
N ALA A 184 -6.62 -7.33 10.60
CA ALA A 184 -5.51 -6.49 10.16
C ALA A 184 -4.88 -6.97 8.84
N VAL A 185 -4.87 -8.28 8.57
CA VAL A 185 -4.18 -8.88 7.41
C VAL A 185 -4.77 -8.44 6.06
N PRO A 186 -6.07 -8.69 5.75
CA PRO A 186 -6.66 -8.24 4.48
C PRO A 186 -6.66 -6.73 4.34
N SER A 187 -6.74 -6.02 5.47
CA SER A 187 -6.73 -4.56 5.51
C SER A 187 -5.39 -4.00 5.06
N ILE A 188 -4.28 -4.54 5.59
CA ILE A 188 -2.94 -4.14 5.15
C ILE A 188 -2.75 -4.48 3.67
N MET A 189 -3.15 -5.67 3.21
CA MET A 189 -3.07 -6.06 1.79
C MET A 189 -3.91 -5.13 0.89
N GLY A 190 -5.10 -4.71 1.35
CA GLY A 190 -6.00 -3.81 0.63
C GLY A 190 -5.47 -2.37 0.47
N THR A 191 -4.51 -1.95 1.29
CA THR A 191 -3.89 -0.61 1.18
C THR A 191 -3.13 -0.41 -0.14
N ARG A 192 -2.83 -1.47 -0.90
CA ARG A 192 -2.21 -1.39 -2.23
C ARG A 192 -2.99 -0.55 -3.23
N THR A 193 -4.30 -0.40 -3.02
CA THR A 193 -5.21 0.40 -3.86
C THR A 193 -5.11 1.92 -3.63
N ILE A 194 -4.39 2.36 -2.59
CA ILE A 194 -4.21 3.77 -2.25
C ILE A 194 -3.05 4.35 -3.08
N GLU A 195 -3.37 5.26 -4.01
CA GLU A 195 -2.39 5.94 -4.89
C GLU A 195 -1.44 6.86 -4.11
N ASN A 196 -1.95 7.59 -3.11
CA ASN A 196 -1.14 8.49 -2.32
C ASN A 196 -0.28 7.69 -1.33
N TRP A 197 1.02 7.67 -1.58
CA TRP A 197 1.98 6.94 -0.75
C TRP A 197 1.93 7.35 0.73
N LYS A 198 1.62 8.62 1.03
CA LYS A 198 1.55 9.11 2.42
C LYS A 198 0.38 8.48 3.16
N ASP A 199 -0.79 8.52 2.55
CA ASP A 199 -2.02 7.96 3.13
C ASP A 199 -1.89 6.44 3.25
N ARG A 200 -1.28 5.78 2.26
CA ARG A 200 -0.97 4.34 2.30
C ARG A 200 -0.10 3.97 3.51
N MET A 201 0.99 4.71 3.73
CA MET A 201 1.91 4.47 4.84
C MET A 201 1.23 4.67 6.20
N ILE A 202 0.42 5.72 6.33
CA ILE A 202 -0.34 6.01 7.55
C ILE A 202 -1.32 4.87 7.83
N THR A 203 -2.09 4.43 6.84
CA THR A 203 -3.07 3.34 7.03
C THR A 203 -2.38 2.03 7.42
N ILE A 204 -1.26 1.66 6.79
CA ILE A 204 -0.50 0.45 7.16
C ILE A 204 -0.01 0.52 8.62
N MET A 205 0.49 1.67 9.09
CA MET A 205 0.98 1.83 10.46
C MET A 205 -0.13 1.87 11.51
N VAL A 206 -1.31 2.40 11.15
CA VAL A 206 -2.45 2.53 12.06
C VAL A 206 -3.22 1.22 12.19
N THR A 207 -3.28 0.40 11.13
CA THR A 207 -4.07 -0.85 11.10
C THR A 207 -3.73 -1.81 12.26
N PRO A 208 -2.46 -2.08 12.63
CA PRO A 208 -2.13 -2.95 13.76
C PRO A 208 -2.48 -2.39 15.14
N LEU A 209 -2.66 -1.07 15.28
CA LEU A 209 -3.02 -0.43 16.55
C LEU A 209 -4.49 -0.62 16.90
N VAL A 210 -5.32 -0.86 15.89
CA VAL A 210 -6.72 -1.24 16.07
C VAL A 210 -6.78 -2.67 16.61
N ALA A 211 -7.55 -2.87 17.69
CA ALA A 211 -7.77 -4.21 18.24
C ALA A 211 -8.67 -5.04 17.31
N CYS A 212 -8.20 -6.22 16.91
CA CYS A 212 -8.98 -7.22 16.20
C CYS A 212 -9.55 -8.27 17.17
N SER A 213 -10.60 -8.97 16.74
CA SER A 213 -11.27 -10.02 17.53
C SER A 213 -10.33 -11.13 18.01
N ALA A 214 -9.27 -11.45 17.25
CA ALA A 214 -8.27 -12.45 17.62
C ALA A 214 -7.42 -12.07 18.85
N ARG A 215 -7.38 -10.78 19.24
CA ARG A 215 -6.66 -10.34 20.45
C ARG A 215 -7.50 -10.43 21.73
N LEU A 216 -8.82 -10.57 21.61
CA LEU A 216 -9.72 -10.65 22.76
C LEU A 216 -9.36 -11.81 23.71
N PRO A 217 -9.11 -13.05 23.25
CA PRO A 217 -8.77 -14.16 24.16
C PRO A 217 -7.50 -13.91 24.98
N VAL A 218 -6.50 -13.29 24.36
CA VAL A 218 -5.22 -12.95 25.03
C VAL A 218 -5.45 -11.86 26.07
N TYR A 219 -6.22 -10.82 25.73
CA TYR A 219 -6.55 -9.77 26.69
C TYR A 219 -7.38 -10.30 27.85
N THR A 220 -8.37 -11.15 27.60
CA THR A 220 -9.17 -11.76 28.67
C THR A 220 -8.34 -12.65 29.58
N LEU A 221 -7.41 -13.45 29.02
CA LEU A 221 -6.51 -14.28 29.82
C LEU A 221 -5.59 -13.42 30.71
N LEU A 222 -4.96 -12.38 30.15
CA LEU A 222 -4.08 -11.49 30.91
C LEU A 222 -4.85 -10.69 31.98
N ILE A 223 -6.06 -10.22 31.66
CA ILE A 223 -6.91 -9.50 32.61
C ILE A 223 -7.36 -10.44 33.73
N ALA A 224 -7.75 -11.67 33.42
CA ALA A 224 -8.14 -12.66 34.43
C ALA A 224 -6.98 -13.02 35.38
N LEU A 225 -5.73 -12.98 34.90
CA LEU A 225 -4.54 -13.27 35.72
C LEU A 225 -4.11 -12.08 36.59
N VAL A 226 -4.21 -10.85 36.09
CA VAL A 226 -3.66 -9.65 36.74
C VAL A 226 -4.70 -8.92 37.60
N VAL A 227 -5.97 -8.91 37.18
CA VAL A 227 -7.02 -8.08 37.78
C VAL A 227 -7.93 -8.94 38.66
N PRO A 228 -8.03 -8.64 39.97
CA PRO A 228 -8.89 -9.40 40.87
C PRO A 228 -10.36 -9.20 40.51
N ASP A 229 -11.15 -10.26 40.67
CA ASP A 229 -12.58 -10.28 40.37
C ASP A 229 -13.38 -9.53 41.45
N LYS A 230 -13.35 -8.20 41.36
CA LYS A 230 -14.09 -7.29 42.24
C LYS A 230 -15.14 -6.55 41.45
N ASN A 231 -16.37 -6.58 41.93
CA ASN A 231 -17.43 -5.76 41.37
C ASN A 231 -17.27 -4.32 41.85
N VAL A 232 -17.11 -3.41 40.90
CA VAL A 232 -17.18 -1.97 41.15
C VAL A 232 -18.62 -1.53 40.93
N TRP A 233 -19.19 -0.81 41.89
CA TRP A 233 -20.51 -0.19 41.71
C TRP A 233 -21.67 -1.19 41.48
N TRP A 234 -21.65 -2.33 42.17
CA TRP A 234 -22.71 -3.38 42.23
C TRP A 234 -23.12 -4.04 40.88
N ILE A 235 -22.77 -3.44 39.74
CA ILE A 235 -23.15 -3.83 38.37
C ILE A 235 -21.95 -3.95 37.41
N PHE A 236 -20.85 -3.24 37.65
CA PHE A 236 -19.70 -3.27 36.74
C PHE A 236 -18.60 -4.20 37.25
N ASN A 237 -18.26 -5.21 36.46
CA ASN A 237 -17.09 -6.05 36.74
C ASN A 237 -15.80 -5.26 36.41
N LEU A 238 -14.83 -5.27 37.33
CA LEU A 238 -13.55 -4.57 37.14
C LEU A 238 -12.79 -5.07 35.89
N GLN A 239 -12.86 -6.36 35.58
CA GLN A 239 -12.24 -6.95 34.38
C GLN A 239 -12.90 -6.40 33.10
N GLY A 240 -14.22 -6.25 33.09
CA GLY A 240 -14.95 -5.65 31.96
C GLY A 240 -14.61 -4.17 31.74
N LEU A 241 -14.40 -3.43 32.83
CA LEU A 241 -13.98 -2.03 32.76
C LEU A 241 -12.55 -1.89 32.21
N VAL A 242 -11.64 -2.77 32.64
CA VAL A 242 -10.27 -2.82 32.12
C VAL A 242 -10.25 -3.19 30.64
N LEU A 243 -11.03 -4.18 30.22
CA LEU A 243 -11.15 -4.58 28.81
C LEU A 243 -11.65 -3.41 27.95
N THR A 244 -12.69 -2.71 28.43
CA THR A 244 -13.24 -1.54 27.74
C THR A 244 -12.20 -0.41 27.67
N GLY A 245 -11.47 -0.17 28.76
CA GLY A 245 -10.37 0.80 28.82
C GLY A 245 -9.25 0.49 27.82
N MET A 246 -8.84 -0.77 27.70
CA MET A 246 -7.84 -1.19 26.69
C MET A 246 -8.33 -0.97 25.26
N TYR A 247 -9.62 -1.21 24.99
CA TYR A 247 -10.21 -0.98 23.67
C TYR A 247 -10.26 0.52 23.30
N ILE A 248 -10.66 1.36 24.26
CA ILE A 248 -10.62 2.82 24.09
C ILE A 248 -9.18 3.30 23.90
N PHE A 249 -8.23 2.78 24.69
CA PHE A 249 -6.81 3.11 24.56
C PHE A 249 -6.26 2.73 23.19
N SER A 250 -6.62 1.56 22.66
CA SER A 250 -6.28 1.14 21.29
C SER A 250 -6.80 2.15 20.26
N LEU A 251 -8.07 2.54 20.34
CA LEU A 251 -8.68 3.49 19.39
C LEU A 251 -8.03 4.88 19.49
N VAL A 252 -7.79 5.38 20.71
CA VAL A 252 -7.10 6.66 20.94
C VAL A 252 -5.67 6.61 20.40
N SER A 253 -4.92 5.54 20.68
CA SER A 253 -3.55 5.38 20.20
C SER A 253 -3.47 5.36 18.66
N ALA A 254 -4.42 4.69 18.00
CA ALA A 254 -4.53 4.67 16.55
C ALA A 254 -4.73 6.08 15.96
N VAL A 255 -5.62 6.89 16.57
CA VAL A 255 -5.86 8.28 16.15
C VAL A 255 -4.64 9.17 16.39
N VAL A 256 -4.00 9.04 17.56
CA VAL A 256 -2.79 9.81 17.90
C VAL A 256 -1.67 9.50 16.90
N VAL A 257 -1.39 8.22 16.63
CA VAL A 257 -0.35 7.82 15.68
C VAL A 257 -0.67 8.30 14.26
N ALA A 258 -1.92 8.20 13.81
CA ALA A 258 -2.34 8.72 12.51
C ALA A 258 -2.07 10.23 12.40
N PHE A 259 -2.38 11.00 13.44
CA PHE A 259 -2.17 12.44 13.48
C PHE A 259 -0.67 12.80 13.51
N VAL A 260 0.12 12.11 14.35
CA VAL A 260 1.57 12.32 14.47
C VAL A 260 2.27 12.00 13.15
N PHE A 261 1.95 10.88 12.50
CA PHE A 261 2.51 10.54 11.19
C PHE A 261 2.12 11.54 10.11
N LYS A 262 0.86 11.99 10.08
CA LYS A 262 0.42 13.02 9.14
C LYS A 262 1.19 14.32 9.32
N PHE A 263 1.46 14.72 10.58
CA PHE A 263 2.24 15.91 10.90
C PHE A 263 3.73 15.75 10.53
N LEU A 264 4.34 14.61 10.86
CA LEU A 264 5.72 14.27 10.48
C LEU A 264 5.93 14.28 8.96
N LEU A 265 5.06 13.60 8.21
CA LEU A 265 5.13 13.53 6.75
C LEU A 265 4.89 14.88 6.07
N LYS A 266 4.09 15.77 6.68
CA LYS A 266 3.91 17.15 6.19
C LYS A 266 5.19 17.98 6.38
N ARG A 267 5.90 17.82 7.51
CA ARG A 267 7.18 18.48 7.76
C ARG A 267 8.30 17.94 6.87
N TYR A 268 8.48 16.61 6.80
CA TYR A 268 9.55 15.99 6.02
C TYR A 268 9.47 16.31 4.52
N LEU A 269 8.28 16.29 3.91
CA LEU A 269 8.16 16.63 2.47
C LEU A 269 8.32 18.13 2.20
N GLY A 270 7.86 19.00 3.10
CA GLY A 270 8.12 20.43 3.02
C GLY A 270 9.61 20.74 3.10
N GLN A 271 10.37 19.94 3.85
CA GLN A 271 11.82 20.04 3.97
C GLN A 271 12.56 19.43 2.77
N LEU A 272 12.06 18.31 2.21
CA LEU A 272 12.64 17.69 1.01
C LEU A 272 12.45 18.55 -0.24
N LEU A 273 11.24 19.10 -0.45
CA LEU A 273 10.99 20.05 -1.54
C LEU A 273 11.81 21.34 -1.37
N LYS A 274 11.98 21.82 -0.14
CA LYS A 274 12.81 23.00 0.12
C LYS A 274 14.30 22.71 -0.11
N ASN A 275 14.78 21.54 0.31
CA ASN A 275 16.16 21.12 0.08
C ASN A 275 16.45 20.83 -1.39
N GLU A 276 15.52 20.25 -2.16
CA GLU A 276 15.69 19.95 -3.59
C GLU A 276 15.62 21.23 -4.45
N VAL A 277 14.77 22.20 -4.06
CA VAL A 277 14.72 23.53 -4.68
C VAL A 277 15.95 24.37 -4.30
N ASP A 278 16.38 24.38 -3.03
CA ASP A 278 17.61 25.05 -2.61
C ASP A 278 18.83 24.41 -3.30
N LEU A 279 18.89 23.09 -3.49
CA LEU A 279 19.98 22.44 -4.22
C LEU A 279 20.05 22.90 -5.69
N LYS A 280 18.90 23.04 -6.37
CA LYS A 280 18.84 23.52 -7.76
C LYS A 280 19.17 25.02 -7.86
N ILE A 281 18.71 25.85 -6.92
CA ILE A 281 19.00 27.30 -6.90
C ILE A 281 20.48 27.55 -6.56
N GLN A 282 21.06 26.77 -5.66
CA GLN A 282 22.46 26.91 -5.23
C GLN A 282 23.44 26.33 -6.27
N ALA A 283 23.08 25.24 -6.94
CA ALA A 283 23.84 24.73 -8.10
C ALA A 283 23.80 25.72 -9.29
N GLY A 284 22.64 26.31 -9.59
CA GLY A 284 22.50 27.29 -10.68
C GLY A 284 23.25 28.61 -10.41
N SER A 285 23.23 29.11 -9.18
CA SER A 285 23.92 30.36 -8.81
C SER A 285 25.44 30.20 -8.68
N THR A 286 25.93 29.05 -8.21
CA THR A 286 27.38 28.78 -8.13
C THR A 286 27.98 28.61 -9.53
N VAL A 287 27.32 27.88 -10.44
CA VAL A 287 27.77 27.72 -11.84
C VAL A 287 27.69 29.06 -12.60
N ALA A 288 26.66 29.87 -12.38
CA ALA A 288 26.56 31.20 -12.99
C ALA A 288 27.65 32.17 -12.47
N PHE A 289 28.02 32.08 -11.19
CA PHE A 289 29.07 32.90 -10.59
C PHE A 289 30.48 32.47 -11.05
N GLU A 290 30.74 31.16 -11.15
CA GLU A 290 32.00 30.61 -11.67
C GLU A 290 32.17 30.91 -13.18
N ALA A 291 31.09 30.76 -13.97
CA ALA A 291 31.08 31.07 -15.40
C ALA A 291 31.29 32.57 -15.67
N ARG A 292 30.72 33.46 -14.84
CA ARG A 292 30.94 34.91 -14.95
C ARG A 292 32.37 35.29 -14.58
N LYS A 293 33.00 34.60 -13.63
CA LYS A 293 34.41 34.79 -13.25
C LYS A 293 35.37 34.26 -14.32
N ALA A 294 35.01 33.17 -15.00
CA ALA A 294 35.75 32.63 -16.13
C ALA A 294 35.65 33.52 -17.39
N LEU A 295 34.47 34.08 -17.68
CA LEU A 295 34.27 35.02 -18.80
C LEU A 295 35.04 36.33 -18.60
N LEU A 296 35.04 36.91 -17.38
CA LEU A 296 35.84 38.10 -17.06
C LEU A 296 37.35 37.86 -17.18
N ASN A 297 37.84 36.66 -16.86
CA ASN A 297 39.25 36.30 -17.05
C ASN A 297 39.60 36.03 -18.53
N CYS A 298 38.67 35.49 -19.31
CA CYS A 298 38.85 35.27 -20.75
C CYS A 298 38.91 36.59 -21.53
N ASP A 299 38.10 37.59 -21.20
CA ASP A 299 38.20 38.91 -21.85
C ASP A 299 39.54 39.60 -21.58
N TYR A 300 40.12 39.42 -20.39
CA TYR A 300 41.45 39.94 -20.05
C TYR A 300 42.57 39.25 -20.86
N LEU A 301 42.47 37.93 -21.06
CA LEU A 301 43.41 37.12 -21.85
C LEU A 301 43.26 37.33 -23.37
N ASN A 302 42.05 37.54 -23.87
CA ASN A 302 41.78 37.76 -25.29
C ASN A 302 42.36 39.10 -25.77
N SER A 303 42.43 40.13 -24.89
CA SER A 303 43.12 41.39 -25.23
C SER A 303 44.64 41.22 -25.42
N GLN A 304 45.25 40.22 -24.79
CA GLN A 304 46.69 39.92 -24.98
C GLN A 304 46.96 38.99 -26.16
N LEU A 305 46.08 37.99 -26.41
CA LEU A 305 46.27 36.99 -27.47
C LEU A 305 45.98 37.50 -28.88
N VAL A 306 45.07 38.47 -29.06
CA VAL A 306 44.79 39.07 -30.37
C VAL A 306 45.99 39.84 -30.95
N ARG A 307 46.97 40.25 -30.12
CA ARG A 307 48.23 40.85 -30.62
C ARG A 307 49.23 39.83 -31.17
N SER A 308 49.11 38.54 -30.87
CA SER A 308 50.10 37.52 -31.23
C SER A 308 49.71 36.60 -32.39
N CYS A 309 48.44 36.55 -32.82
CA CYS A 309 47.95 35.53 -33.76
C CYS A 309 47.83 35.98 -35.23
N SER A 310 48.40 37.14 -35.61
CA SER A 310 48.35 37.66 -37.00
C SER A 310 49.42 37.07 -37.95
N THR A 311 50.21 36.06 -37.54
CA THR A 311 51.47 35.69 -38.24
C THR A 311 51.64 34.24 -38.71
N ALA A 312 50.60 33.41 -38.86
CA ALA A 312 50.80 32.07 -39.45
C ALA A 312 49.64 31.54 -40.31
N HIS A 313 49.91 31.43 -41.61
CA HIS A 313 49.09 30.94 -42.72
C HIS A 313 48.94 29.40 -42.74
N GLY A 314 47.76 28.91 -43.20
CA GLY A 314 47.70 28.10 -44.43
C GLY A 314 47.43 26.58 -44.38
N LYS A 315 46.15 26.22 -44.62
CA LYS A 315 45.58 24.99 -45.26
C LYS A 315 45.24 23.73 -44.43
N PRO A 316 44.15 23.00 -44.82
CA PRO A 316 43.48 21.98 -43.99
C PRO A 316 43.80 20.53 -44.41
N LEU A 317 43.68 19.59 -43.47
CA LEU A 317 43.73 18.13 -43.72
C LEU A 317 42.34 17.50 -43.55
N VAL A 318 41.94 16.77 -44.58
CA VAL A 318 40.74 15.91 -44.67
C VAL A 318 41.16 14.48 -44.33
N VAL A 319 40.41 13.77 -43.47
CA VAL A 319 40.35 12.30 -43.44
C VAL A 319 38.92 11.85 -43.14
N ASP A 320 38.50 10.87 -43.93
CA ASP A 320 37.17 10.32 -44.15
C ASP A 320 36.80 9.20 -43.14
N SER A 321 35.50 8.93 -43.14
CA SER A 321 34.67 7.95 -42.45
C SER A 321 35.06 6.47 -42.60
N SER A 322 34.81 5.65 -41.57
CA SER A 322 34.17 4.31 -41.65
C SER A 322 34.33 3.52 -40.35
N SER A 323 33.28 2.74 -40.00
CA SER A 323 33.24 1.59 -39.06
C SER A 323 32.74 1.85 -37.62
N TYR A 324 32.26 0.77 -36.99
CA TYR A 324 31.53 0.60 -35.72
C TYR A 324 30.00 0.78 -35.89
N VAL A 325 29.17 -0.26 -36.05
CA VAL A 325 28.95 -1.51 -35.26
C VAL A 325 28.84 -1.24 -33.76
#